data_AF-A0A520JPN4-F1
#
_entry.id   AF-A0A520JPN4-F1
#
_cell.length_a   1.000
_cell.length_b   1.000
_cell.length_c   1.000
_cell.angle_alpha   90.00
_cell.angle_beta   90.00
_cell.angle_gamma   90.00
#
_symmetry.space_group_name_H-M   'P 1'
#
loop_
_entity.id
_entity.type
_entity.pdbx_description
1 polymer ?
#
loop_
_entity_poly.entity_id
_entity_poly.type
_entity_poly.pdbx_seq_one_letter_code
_entity_poly.pdbx_strand_id
1 'polypeptide(L)'
;TETIGVVGQELDGPIGEEFRSVSDKMKIGRTMDAALQETADRLGTPEFQFFVITITIQRETGGNLAETLANLATVLRLRGQMRLKIKAMSSESKASAYIIGALPFIVFGLIWFINGTYMQRFFTDERLMMIGGGGMLWMAIGAFIMAKMINFEI
;
A
#
# COMPACT_ATOMS: atom_id res chain seq x y z
N THR A 1 24.37 -13.36 23.28
CA THR A 1 25.11 -12.15 22.85
C THR A 1 25.79 -12.38 21.52
N GLU A 2 26.50 -13.50 21.33
CA GLU A 2 27.23 -13.79 20.09
C GLU A 2 26.34 -13.88 18.84
N THR A 3 25.15 -14.49 18.93
CA THR A 3 24.25 -14.69 17.79
C THR A 3 23.76 -13.37 17.15
N ILE A 4 23.47 -12.34 17.95
CA ILE A 4 23.09 -11.01 17.43
C ILE A 4 24.30 -10.32 16.77
N GLY A 5 25.50 -10.50 17.32
CA GLY A 5 26.73 -9.98 16.72
C GLY A 5 27.04 -10.59 15.36
N VAL A 6 26.83 -11.91 15.21
CA VAL A 6 27.00 -12.62 13.93
C VAL A 6 26.00 -12.13 12.89
N VAL A 7 24.72 -11.96 13.26
CA VAL A 7 23.68 -11.43 12.35
C VAL A 7 24.03 -10.03 11.85
N GLY A 8 24.60 -9.17 12.70
CA GLY A 8 25.06 -7.84 12.29
C GLY A 8 26.27 -7.86 11.35
N GLN A 9 27.08 -8.93 11.34
CA GLN A 9 28.21 -9.10 10.42
C GLN A 9 27.79 -9.70 9.07
N GLU A 10 26.81 -10.61 9.08
CA GLU A 10 26.26 -11.25 7.87
C GLU A 10 25.31 -10.35 7.07
N LEU A 11 24.66 -9.39 7.73
CA LEU A 11 23.78 -8.42 7.08
C LEU A 11 24.55 -7.16 6.69
N ASP A 12 24.51 -6.83 5.40
CA ASP A 12 25.05 -5.57 4.87
C ASP A 12 24.03 -4.41 4.97
N GLY A 13 24.56 -3.19 4.99
CA GLY A 13 23.77 -1.96 4.94
C GLY A 13 23.17 -1.54 6.29
N PRO A 14 22.15 -0.67 6.28
CA PRO A 14 21.67 0.01 7.49
C PRO A 14 21.14 -0.97 8.55
N ILE A 15 20.54 -2.10 8.14
CA ILE A 15 20.05 -3.11 9.08
C ILE A 15 21.22 -3.78 9.83
N GLY A 16 22.33 -4.07 9.16
CA GLY A 16 23.52 -4.63 9.80
C GLY A 16 24.12 -3.71 10.86
N GLU A 17 24.17 -2.40 10.58
CA GLU A 17 24.63 -1.38 11.54
C GLU A 17 23.75 -1.34 12.80
N GLU A 18 22.42 -1.46 12.64
CA GLU A 18 21.48 -1.53 13.76
C GLU A 18 21.73 -2.76 14.64
N PHE A 19 21.89 -3.95 14.04
CA PHE A 19 22.18 -5.19 14.80
C PHE A 19 23.56 -5.14 15.48
N ARG A 20 24.56 -4.50 14.88
CA ARG A 20 25.87 -4.24 15.54
C ARG A 20 25.70 -3.31 16.73
N SER A 21 24.95 -2.22 16.57
CA SER A 21 24.64 -1.29 17.66
C SER A 21 23.93 -1.99 18.83
N VAL A 22 22.95 -2.86 18.54
CA VAL A 22 22.28 -3.69 19.57
C VAL A 22 23.28 -4.61 20.26
N SER A 23 24.15 -5.29 19.50
CA SER A 23 25.20 -6.15 20.07
C SER A 23 26.14 -5.39 21.00
N ASP A 24 26.57 -4.19 20.61
CA ASP A 24 27.46 -3.35 21.41
C ASP A 24 26.79 -2.84 22.68
N LYS A 25 25.50 -2.46 22.60
CA LYS A 25 24.69 -2.13 23.79
C LYS A 25 24.58 -3.30 24.76
N MET A 26 24.45 -4.52 24.25
CA MET A 26 24.42 -5.71 25.09
C MET A 26 25.77 -5.99 25.77
N LYS A 27 26.90 -5.69 25.11
CA LYS A 27 28.25 -5.84 25.70
C LYS A 27 28.50 -4.92 26.88
N ILE A 28 27.90 -3.72 26.88
CA ILE A 28 27.97 -2.75 27.99
C ILE A 28 26.92 -2.99 29.09
N GLY A 29 26.22 -4.13 29.07
CA GLY A 29 25.31 -4.57 30.12
C GLY A 29 23.84 -4.18 29.95
N ARG A 30 23.43 -3.62 28.80
CA ARG A 30 21.99 -3.44 28.51
C ARG A 30 21.32 -4.79 28.25
N THR A 31 20.07 -4.92 28.68
CA THR A 31 19.26 -6.08 28.32
C THR A 31 18.96 -6.06 26.82
N MET A 32 18.87 -7.24 26.22
CA MET A 32 18.54 -7.40 24.81
C MET A 32 17.20 -6.74 24.47
N ASP A 33 16.21 -6.90 25.34
CA ASP A 33 14.86 -6.38 25.11
C ASP A 33 14.86 -4.84 25.10
N ALA A 34 15.62 -4.20 26.00
CA ALA A 34 15.77 -2.75 26.01
C ALA A 34 16.55 -2.24 24.79
N ALA A 35 17.63 -2.93 24.39
CA ALA A 35 18.43 -2.53 23.23
C ALA A 35 17.67 -2.67 21.91
N LEU A 36 16.87 -3.74 21.76
CA LEU A 36 15.99 -3.96 20.61
C LEU A 36 14.84 -2.96 20.58
N GLN A 37 14.18 -2.69 21.73
CA GLN A 37 13.08 -1.74 21.80
C GLN A 37 13.54 -0.32 21.46
N GLU A 38 14.67 0.14 22.00
CA GLU A 38 15.24 1.45 21.67
C GLU A 38 15.53 1.59 20.17
N THR A 39 15.98 0.50 19.54
CA THR A 39 16.23 0.45 18.10
C THR A 39 14.93 0.48 17.31
N ALA A 40 13.87 -0.20 17.78
CA ALA A 40 12.55 -0.18 17.18
C ALA A 40 11.90 1.21 17.25
N ASP A 41 12.04 1.89 18.38
CA ASP A 41 11.53 3.25 18.58
C ASP A 41 12.26 4.25 17.69
N ARG A 42 13.58 4.05 17.47
CA ARG A 42 14.39 4.89 16.58
C ARG A 42 14.07 4.66 15.10
N LEU A 43 13.91 3.41 14.67
CA LEU A 43 13.60 3.08 13.28
C LEU A 43 12.17 3.46 12.91
N GLY A 44 11.22 3.34 13.85
CA GLY A 44 9.81 3.67 13.63
C GLY A 44 9.13 2.82 12.54
N THR A 45 9.75 1.73 12.10
CA THR A 45 9.18 0.84 11.07
C THR A 45 8.32 -0.22 11.74
N PRO A 46 7.07 -0.44 11.27
CA PRO A 46 6.21 -1.49 11.78
C PRO A 46 6.88 -2.87 11.75
N GLU A 47 7.66 -3.15 10.71
CA GLU A 47 8.35 -4.42 10.52
C GLU A 47 9.36 -4.71 11.65
N PHE A 48 10.13 -3.70 12.08
CA PHE A 48 11.09 -3.86 13.16
C PHE A 48 10.40 -3.92 14.53
N GLN A 49 9.32 -3.15 14.74
CA GLN A 49 8.50 -3.28 15.96
C GLN A 49 7.88 -4.67 16.10
N PHE A 50 7.34 -5.24 15.01
CA PHE A 50 6.82 -6.61 15.00
C PHE A 50 7.92 -7.64 15.31
N PHE A 51 9.14 -7.44 14.81
CA PHE A 51 10.28 -8.30 15.13
C PHE A 51 10.62 -8.30 16.63
N VAL A 52 10.69 -7.12 17.26
CA VAL A 52 10.97 -7.01 18.70
C VAL A 52 9.87 -7.66 19.53
N ILE A 53 8.60 -7.35 19.25
CA ILE A 53 7.44 -7.95 19.95
C ILE A 53 7.49 -9.48 19.87
N THR A 54 7.78 -10.00 18.68
CA THR A 54 7.89 -11.45 18.45
C THR A 54 8.98 -12.09 19.32
N ILE A 55 10.17 -11.48 19.39
CA ILE A 55 11.26 -11.99 20.22
C ILE A 55 10.92 -11.90 21.71
N THR A 56 10.32 -10.80 22.16
CA THR A 56 9.95 -10.59 23.57
C THR A 56 8.92 -11.63 24.02
N ILE A 57 7.82 -11.79 23.29
CA ILE A 57 6.78 -12.79 23.60
C ILE A 57 7.38 -14.20 23.65
N GLN A 58 8.25 -14.52 22.70
CA GLN A 58 8.82 -15.86 22.63
C GLN A 58 9.80 -16.17 23.76
N ARG A 59 10.54 -15.17 24.24
CA ARG A 59 11.41 -15.35 25.43
C ARG A 59 10.61 -15.55 26.70
N GLU A 60 9.46 -14.89 26.84
CA GLU A 60 8.57 -15.05 27.99
C GLU A 60 7.87 -16.40 28.01
N THR A 61 7.47 -16.90 26.84
CA THR A 61 6.72 -18.17 26.70
C THR A 61 7.58 -19.40 26.47
N GLY A 62 8.87 -19.24 26.12
CA GLY A 62 9.84 -20.33 25.99
C GLY A 62 9.64 -21.25 24.78
N GLY A 63 8.81 -20.87 23.80
CA GLY A 63 8.54 -21.70 22.62
C GLY A 63 9.65 -21.68 21.56
N ASN A 64 9.40 -22.29 20.40
CA ASN A 64 10.34 -22.33 19.27
C ASN A 64 10.49 -20.97 18.52
N LEU A 65 11.54 -20.20 18.86
CA LEU A 65 11.92 -18.96 18.17
C LEU A 65 12.09 -19.15 16.66
N ALA A 66 12.63 -20.28 16.19
CA ALA A 66 12.86 -20.48 14.76
C ALA A 66 11.53 -20.54 13.99
N GLU A 67 10.52 -21.16 14.57
CA GLU A 67 9.17 -21.23 13.99
C GLU A 67 8.50 -19.86 13.93
N THR A 68 8.54 -19.09 15.03
CA THR A 68 7.91 -17.77 15.07
C THR A 68 8.59 -16.77 14.14
N LEU A 69 9.91 -16.82 14.02
CA LEU A 69 10.69 -15.99 13.10
C LEU A 69 10.42 -16.38 11.63
N ALA A 70 10.27 -17.67 11.33
CA ALA A 70 9.87 -18.15 10.01
C ALA A 70 8.45 -17.69 9.63
N ASN A 71 7.52 -17.71 10.59
CA ASN A 71 6.17 -17.18 10.42
C ASN A 71 6.19 -15.67 10.17
N LEU A 72 6.97 -14.91 10.94
CA LEU A 72 7.13 -13.47 10.73
C LEU A 72 7.70 -13.17 9.32
N ALA A 73 8.75 -13.87 8.91
CA ALA A 73 9.33 -13.72 7.58
C ALA A 73 8.30 -13.99 6.47
N THR A 74 7.44 -14.99 6.67
CA THR A 74 6.34 -15.31 5.75
C THR A 74 5.31 -14.17 5.69
N VAL A 75 4.89 -13.65 6.84
CA VAL A 75 3.93 -12.53 6.92
C VAL A 75 4.49 -11.27 6.26
N LEU A 76 5.76 -10.93 6.51
CA LEU A 76 6.43 -9.79 5.89
C LEU A 76 6.50 -9.94 4.37
N ARG A 77 6.85 -11.13 3.87
CA ARG A 77 6.89 -11.41 2.43
C ARG A 77 5.51 -11.31 1.80
N LEU A 78 4.47 -11.87 2.43
CA LEU A 78 3.07 -11.77 1.99
C LEU A 78 2.62 -10.30 1.93
N ARG A 79 2.94 -9.48 2.93
CA ARG A 79 2.65 -8.04 2.91
C ARG A 79 3.33 -7.32 1.75
N GLY A 80 4.60 -7.60 1.51
CA GLY A 80 5.32 -7.05 0.36
C GLY A 80 4.69 -7.44 -0.98
N GLN A 81 4.35 -8.72 -1.14
CA GLN A 81 3.64 -9.22 -2.33
C GLN A 81 2.27 -8.56 -2.50
N MET A 82 1.51 -8.38 -1.42
CA MET A 82 0.23 -7.66 -1.49
C MET A 82 0.42 -6.22 -1.97
N ARG A 83 1.40 -5.46 -1.44
CA ARG A 83 1.68 -4.09 -1.91
C ARG A 83 2.02 -4.04 -3.40
N LEU A 84 2.86 -4.98 -3.87
CA LEU A 84 3.21 -5.08 -5.30
C LEU A 84 2.00 -5.45 -6.16
N LYS A 85 1.18 -6.40 -5.70
CA LYS A 85 -0.05 -6.80 -6.38
C LYS A 85 -1.04 -5.65 -6.48
N ILE A 86 -1.22 -4.91 -5.39
CA ILE A 86 -2.09 -3.73 -5.35
C ILE A 86 -1.58 -2.64 -6.32
N LYS A 87 -0.27 -2.38 -6.36
CA LYS A 87 0.32 -1.43 -7.32
C LYS A 87 0.10 -1.85 -8.78
N ALA A 88 0.17 -3.15 -9.07
CA ALA A 88 -0.10 -3.67 -10.41
C ALA A 88 -1.59 -3.58 -10.79
N MET A 89 -2.49 -4.05 -9.93
CA MET A 89 -3.95 -4.04 -10.18
C MET A 89 -4.53 -2.63 -10.23
N SER A 90 -4.03 -1.70 -9.40
CA SER A 90 -4.46 -0.30 -9.43
C SER A 90 -4.07 0.39 -10.73
N SER A 91 -2.97 -0.02 -11.39
CA SER A 91 -2.55 0.52 -12.68
C SER A 91 -3.50 0.11 -13.82
N GLU A 92 -3.94 -1.15 -13.83
CA GLU A 92 -4.94 -1.66 -14.78
C GLU A 92 -6.31 -1.02 -14.57
N SER A 93 -6.72 -0.90 -13.29
CA SER A 93 -7.99 -0.27 -12.91
C SER A 93 -8.02 1.22 -13.29
N LYS A 94 -6.91 1.95 -13.09
CA LYS A 94 -6.76 3.34 -13.54
C LYS A 94 -6.92 3.47 -15.06
N ALA A 95 -6.25 2.62 -15.84
CA ALA A 95 -6.34 2.66 -17.29
C ALA A 95 -7.78 2.42 -17.77
N SER A 96 -8.44 1.39 -17.25
CA SER A 96 -9.84 1.09 -17.56
C SER A 96 -10.79 2.24 -17.16
N ALA A 97 -10.56 2.85 -15.99
CA ALA A 97 -11.33 4.00 -15.53
C ALA A 97 -11.19 5.22 -16.46
N TYR A 98 -9.99 5.50 -16.97
CA TYR A 98 -9.77 6.56 -17.94
C TYR A 98 -10.47 6.28 -19.27
N ILE A 99 -10.42 5.04 -19.78
CA ILE A 99 -11.09 4.65 -21.02
C ILE A 99 -12.61 4.84 -20.89
N ILE A 100 -13.21 4.28 -19.83
CA ILE A 100 -14.65 4.36 -19.58
C ILE A 100 -15.09 5.81 -19.31
N GLY A 101 -14.29 6.56 -18.55
CA GLY A 101 -14.54 7.97 -18.27
C GLY A 101 -14.48 8.85 -19.52
N ALA A 102 -13.61 8.54 -20.50
CA ALA A 102 -13.46 9.30 -21.73
C ALA A 102 -14.54 8.97 -22.79
N LEU A 103 -15.10 7.76 -22.77
CA LEU A 103 -16.06 7.29 -23.78
C LEU A 103 -17.23 8.27 -24.04
N PRO A 104 -17.92 8.81 -23.02
CA PRO A 104 -19.05 9.71 -23.25
C PRO A 104 -18.65 11.01 -23.96
N PHE A 105 -17.47 11.55 -23.66
CA PHE A 105 -16.94 12.75 -24.32
C PHE A 105 -16.55 12.48 -25.77
N ILE A 106 -15.95 11.32 -26.05
CA ILE A 106 -15.59 10.89 -27.41
C ILE A 106 -16.85 10.70 -28.26
N VAL A 107 -17.84 9.97 -27.72
CA VAL A 107 -19.11 9.72 -28.42
C VAL A 107 -19.86 11.03 -28.67
N PHE A 108 -19.91 11.91 -27.67
CA PHE A 108 -20.52 13.23 -27.81
C PHE A 108 -19.85 14.06 -28.91
N GLY A 109 -18.51 14.09 -28.93
CA GLY A 109 -17.75 14.78 -29.98
C GLY A 109 -17.95 14.18 -31.38
N LEU A 110 -18.02 12.85 -31.48
CA LEU A 110 -18.30 12.16 -32.75
C LEU A 110 -19.69 12.50 -33.29
N ILE A 111 -20.72 12.45 -32.44
CA ILE A 111 -22.08 12.79 -32.85
C ILE A 111 -22.17 14.26 -33.26
N TRP A 112 -21.44 15.15 -32.59
CA TRP A 112 -21.33 16.55 -32.98
C TRP A 112 -20.75 16.74 -34.39
N PHE A 113 -19.68 16.00 -34.73
CA PHE A 113 -19.07 16.06 -36.05
C PHE A 113 -19.95 15.44 -37.15
N ILE A 114 -20.62 14.32 -36.86
CA ILE A 114 -21.42 13.59 -37.85
C ILE A 114 -22.78 14.28 -38.07
N ASN A 115 -23.43 14.75 -37.01
CA ASN A 115 -24.77 15.33 -37.06
C ASN A 115 -24.91 16.49 -36.07
N GLY A 116 -24.37 17.65 -36.45
CA GLY A 116 -24.46 18.87 -35.66
C GLY A 116 -25.90 19.31 -35.37
N THR A 117 -26.85 19.05 -36.27
CA THR A 117 -28.28 19.40 -36.09
C THR A 117 -28.94 18.57 -34.98
N TYR A 118 -28.56 17.30 -34.84
CA TYR A 118 -28.99 16.44 -33.73
C TYR A 118 -28.43 16.93 -32.40
N MET A 119 -27.15 17.33 -32.38
CA MET A 119 -26.54 17.91 -31.19
C MET A 119 -27.12 19.27 -30.81
N GLN A 120 -27.47 20.12 -31.77
CA GLN A 120 -28.15 21.39 -31.48
C GLN A 120 -29.51 21.16 -30.81
N ARG A 121 -30.27 20.14 -31.23
CA ARG A 121 -31.53 19.77 -30.56
C ARG A 121 -31.34 19.37 -29.10
N PHE A 122 -30.22 18.74 -28.76
CA PHE A 122 -29.89 18.38 -27.38
C PHE A 122 -29.83 19.59 -26.43
N PHE A 123 -29.44 20.77 -26.93
CA PHE A 123 -29.37 22.02 -26.16
C PHE A 123 -30.66 22.84 -26.19
N THR A 124 -31.61 22.52 -27.06
CA THR A 124 -32.88 23.24 -27.16
C THR A 124 -34.04 22.50 -26.49
N ASP A 125 -33.97 21.16 -26.40
CA ASP A 125 -35.00 20.34 -25.78
C ASP A 125 -34.71 20.15 -24.28
N GLU A 126 -35.56 20.73 -23.43
CA GLU A 126 -35.45 20.67 -21.96
C GLU A 126 -35.38 19.23 -21.43
N ARG A 127 -36.03 18.27 -22.10
CA ARG A 127 -36.02 16.86 -21.67
C ARG A 127 -34.64 16.23 -21.86
N LEU A 128 -33.99 16.51 -22.99
CA LEU A 128 -32.64 16.00 -23.30
C LEU A 128 -31.60 16.60 -22.35
N MET A 129 -31.73 17.90 -22.04
CA MET A 129 -30.86 18.56 -21.06
C MET A 129 -31.01 17.97 -19.65
N MET A 130 -32.24 17.68 -19.22
CA MET A 130 -32.50 17.08 -17.90
C MET A 130 -31.90 15.67 -17.78
N ILE A 131 -32.08 14.83 -18.81
CA ILE A 131 -31.49 13.48 -18.87
C ILE A 131 -29.96 13.57 -18.95
N GLY A 132 -29.42 14.50 -19.73
CA GLY A 132 -27.98 14.75 -19.82
C GLY A 132 -27.37 15.18 -18.49
N GLY A 133 -28.03 16.09 -17.77
CA GLY A 133 -27.63 16.50 -16.42
C GLY A 133 -27.63 15.34 -15.44
N GLY A 134 -28.68 14.51 -15.46
CA GLY A 134 -28.75 13.27 -14.66
C GLY A 134 -27.62 12.29 -15.01
N GLY A 135 -27.32 12.12 -16.30
CA GLY A 135 -26.22 11.29 -16.78
C GLY A 135 -24.85 11.80 -16.32
N MET A 136 -24.59 13.11 -16.38
CA MET A 136 -23.36 13.70 -15.85
C MET A 136 -23.22 13.49 -14.34
N LEU A 137 -24.31 13.64 -13.59
CA LEU A 137 -24.29 13.43 -12.14
C LEU A 137 -24.00 11.96 -11.79
N TRP A 138 -24.60 11.02 -12.53
CA TRP A 138 -24.30 9.59 -12.40
C TRP A 138 -22.84 9.27 -12.76
N MET A 139 -22.30 9.86 -13.82
CA MET A 139 -20.89 9.74 -14.18
C MET A 139 -19.97 10.29 -13.10
N ALA A 140 -20.30 11.45 -12.51
CA ALA A 140 -19.52 12.04 -11.44
C ALA A 140 -19.48 11.13 -10.20
N ILE A 141 -20.60 10.50 -9.86
CA ILE A 141 -20.67 9.48 -8.79
C ILE A 141 -19.78 8.28 -9.14
N GLY A 142 -19.88 7.76 -10.35
CA GLY A 142 -19.05 6.63 -10.81
C GLY A 142 -17.56 6.94 -10.77
N ALA A 143 -17.16 8.12 -11.27
CA ALA A 143 -15.78 8.59 -11.24
C ALA A 143 -15.28 8.78 -9.79
N PHE A 144 -16.12 9.30 -8.90
CA PHE A 144 -15.79 9.45 -7.48
C PHE A 144 -15.56 8.10 -6.79
N ILE A 145 -16.41 7.11 -7.06
CA ILE A 145 -16.24 5.75 -6.52
C ILE A 145 -14.93 5.13 -7.01
N MET A 146 -14.65 5.24 -8.31
CA MET A 146 -13.39 4.74 -8.88
C MET A 146 -12.16 5.43 -8.28
N ALA A 147 -12.20 6.76 -8.13
CA ALA A 147 -11.12 7.52 -7.49
C ALA A 147 -10.89 7.07 -6.04
N LYS A 148 -11.96 6.79 -5.30
CA LYS A 148 -11.88 6.29 -3.91
C LYS A 148 -11.31 4.87 -3.84
N MET A 149 -11.72 3.97 -4.72
CA MET A 149 -11.15 2.61 -4.78
C MET A 149 -9.65 2.63 -5.06
N ILE A 150 -9.23 3.45 -6.03
CA ILE A 150 -7.83 3.60 -6.41
C ILE A 150 -6.99 4.19 -5.27
N ASN A 151 -7.49 5.20 -4.55
CA ASN A 151 -6.79 5.80 -3.42
C ASN A 151 -6.76 4.91 -2.17
N PHE A 152 -7.70 3.97 -2.01
CA PHE A 152 -7.65 2.99 -0.92
C PHE A 152 -6.60 1.90 -1.15
N GLU A 153 -6.27 1.64 -2.40
CA GLU A 153 -5.23 0.69 -2.81
C GLU A 153 -3.81 1.30 -2.72
N ILE A 154 -3.66 2.63 -2.84
CA ILE A 154 -2.37 3.33 -2.76
C ILE A 154 -2.02 3.64 -1.30
#